data_AF-A0A1X0SD78-F1
#
_entry.id   AF-A0A1X0SD78-F1
#
_cell.length_a   1.000
_cell.length_b   1.000
_cell.length_c   1.000
_cell.angle_alpha   90.00
_cell.angle_beta   90.00
_cell.angle_gamma   90.00
#
_symmetry.space_group_name_H-M   'P 1'
#
loop_
_entity.id
_entity.type
_entity.pdbx_description
1 polymer ?
#
loop_
_entity_poly.entity_id
_entity_poly.type
_entity_poly.pdbx_seq_one_letter_code
_entity_poly.pdbx_strand_id
1 'polypeptide(L)'
;SYLNALQANVPSLHQIMTSGPDALLISDFNQKTIDRIESVRSNKDAVFCSIFDMNKITNICNSYKLKFAHNMQILPGLKTARILGTTTKEHSDLSLKKSLSYTLRIVQDPNIVEQHQKGLVILQAE
;
A
#
# COMPACT_ATOMS: atom_id res chain seq x y z
N SER A 1 -20.41 26.22 5.28
CA SER A 1 -19.14 26.53 5.96
C SER A 1 -18.09 25.53 5.50
N TYR A 2 -17.05 25.97 4.79
CA TYR A 2 -15.91 25.10 4.47
C TYR A 2 -15.04 24.99 5.73
N LEU A 3 -15.10 23.86 6.42
CA LEU A 3 -14.12 23.55 7.48
C LEU A 3 -12.78 23.27 6.79
N ASN A 4 -11.83 24.18 6.92
CA ASN A 4 -10.46 23.99 6.44
C ASN A 4 -9.83 22.85 7.25
N ALA A 5 -9.74 21.64 6.69
CA ALA A 5 -9.08 20.51 7.35
C ALA A 5 -7.58 20.53 7.07
N LEU A 6 -6.76 20.27 8.09
CA LEU A 6 -5.36 19.95 7.88
C LEU A 6 -5.25 18.53 7.32
N GLN A 7 -4.86 18.42 6.06
CA GLN A 7 -4.58 17.14 5.44
C GLN A 7 -3.13 16.73 5.73
N ALA A 8 -2.98 15.67 6.53
CA ALA A 8 -1.70 15.05 6.84
C ALA A 8 -1.50 13.83 5.94
N ASN A 9 -1.12 14.08 4.69
CA ASN A 9 -0.61 13.06 3.76
C ASN A 9 0.91 13.22 3.59
N VAL A 10 1.58 12.29 2.88
CA VAL A 10 3.05 12.28 2.80
C VAL A 10 3.62 13.61 2.26
N PRO A 11 3.19 14.14 1.09
CA PRO A 11 3.73 15.41 0.60
C PRO A 11 3.41 16.61 1.51
N SER A 12 2.18 16.71 2.02
CA SER A 12 1.77 17.82 2.87
C SER A 12 2.54 17.83 4.19
N LEU A 13 2.74 16.67 4.83
CA LEU A 13 3.52 16.57 6.06
C LEU A 13 4.98 16.95 5.84
N HIS A 14 5.59 16.43 4.77
CA HIS A 14 6.97 16.78 4.44
C HIS A 14 7.10 18.29 4.21
N GLN A 15 6.21 18.88 3.43
CA GLN A 15 6.21 20.32 3.19
C GLN A 15 6.03 21.11 4.50
N ILE A 16 5.05 20.77 5.33
CA ILE A 16 4.78 21.47 6.60
C ILE A 16 5.99 21.41 7.53
N MET A 17 6.63 20.24 7.64
CA MET A 17 7.72 20.04 8.58
C MET A 17 9.06 20.59 8.09
N THR A 18 9.28 20.66 6.79
CA THR A 18 10.54 21.14 6.20
C THR A 18 10.49 22.62 5.79
N SER A 19 9.32 23.26 5.87
CA SER A 19 9.15 24.67 5.55
C SER A 19 9.22 25.52 6.82
N GLY A 20 10.03 26.57 6.80
CA GLY A 20 10.09 27.57 7.86
C GLY A 20 11.43 27.66 8.57
N PRO A 21 11.55 28.56 9.56
CA PRO A 21 12.81 28.80 10.28
C PRO A 21 13.23 27.61 11.15
N ASP A 22 12.27 26.83 11.67
CA ASP A 22 12.50 25.66 12.52
C ASP A 22 12.26 24.34 11.77
N ALA A 23 12.69 24.30 10.50
CA ALA A 23 12.49 23.16 9.63
C ALA A 23 13.14 21.87 10.19
N LEU A 24 12.35 20.80 10.24
CA LEU A 24 12.82 19.47 10.64
C LEU A 24 13.56 18.79 9.48
N LEU A 25 14.71 18.18 9.79
CA LEU A 25 15.41 17.32 8.86
C LEU A 25 14.76 15.93 8.87
N ILE A 26 14.02 15.60 7.82
CA ILE A 26 13.44 14.27 7.65
C ILE A 26 14.41 13.41 6.83
N SER A 27 14.86 12.30 7.41
CA SER A 27 15.74 11.33 6.76
C SER A 27 15.02 9.99 6.55
N ASP A 28 15.46 9.25 5.54
CA ASP A 28 15.07 7.85 5.37
C ASP A 28 15.74 6.95 6.43
N PHE A 29 15.42 5.65 6.38
CA PHE A 29 15.99 4.67 7.31
C PHE A 29 17.50 4.41 7.10
N ASN A 30 18.08 4.88 6.00
CA ASN A 30 19.52 4.85 5.72
C ASN A 30 20.20 6.17 6.12
N GLN A 31 19.50 7.04 6.87
CA GLN A 31 19.97 8.35 7.31
C GLN A 31 20.21 9.35 6.16
N LYS A 32 19.66 9.10 4.97
CA LYS A 32 19.72 10.03 3.86
C LYS A 32 18.58 11.04 3.99
N THR A 33 18.90 12.33 3.97
CA THR A 33 17.91 13.40 3.94
C THR A 33 16.97 13.26 2.75
N ILE A 34 15.67 13.39 3.02
CA ILE A 34 14.62 13.39 2.00
C ILE A 34 14.36 14.86 1.63
N ASP A 35 15.05 15.34 0.62
CA ASP A 35 15.02 16.74 0.15
C ASP A 35 14.14 16.94 -1.10
N ARG A 36 13.88 15.86 -1.86
CA ARG A 36 13.12 15.89 -3.12
C ARG A 36 11.72 15.31 -2.97
N ILE A 37 10.73 15.97 -3.54
CA ILE A 37 9.33 15.50 -3.46
C ILE A 37 9.10 14.11 -4.10
N GLU A 38 9.94 13.75 -5.07
CA GLU A 38 9.96 12.43 -5.71
C GLU A 38 10.38 11.33 -4.72
N SER A 39 11.39 11.60 -3.89
CA SER A 39 11.85 10.67 -2.86
C SER A 39 10.92 10.65 -1.64
N VAL A 40 10.19 11.73 -1.37
CA VAL A 40 9.16 11.81 -0.30
C VAL A 40 8.10 10.72 -0.46
N ARG A 41 7.58 10.53 -1.68
CA ARG A 41 6.51 9.54 -1.93
C ARG A 41 6.97 8.11 -1.70
N SER A 42 8.20 7.81 -2.11
CA SER A 42 8.81 6.48 -1.93
C SER A 42 9.18 6.20 -0.46
N ASN A 43 9.46 7.24 0.32
CA ASN A 43 9.84 7.15 1.74
C ASN A 43 8.70 7.51 2.70
N LYS A 44 7.47 7.16 2.33
CA LYS A 44 6.26 7.48 3.11
C LYS A 44 6.33 7.03 4.57
N ASP A 45 6.90 5.85 4.83
CA ASP A 45 7.00 5.32 6.19
C ASP A 45 7.97 6.14 7.04
N ALA A 46 9.12 6.56 6.49
CA ALA A 46 10.07 7.41 7.19
C ALA A 46 9.49 8.79 7.53
N VAL A 47 8.76 9.41 6.58
CA VAL A 47 8.10 10.70 6.80
C VAL A 47 7.08 10.61 7.94
N PHE A 48 6.25 9.57 7.95
CA PHE A 48 5.25 9.39 9.01
C PHE A 48 5.88 9.00 10.35
N CYS A 49 6.88 8.10 10.37
CA CYS A 49 7.61 7.70 11.57
C CYS A 49 8.38 8.86 12.22
N SER A 50 8.75 9.89 11.47
CA SER A 50 9.46 11.06 12.02
C SER A 50 8.59 11.92 12.94
N ILE A 51 7.26 11.77 12.87
CA ILE A 51 6.30 12.66 13.53
C ILE A 51 5.33 11.88 14.41
N PHE A 52 4.89 10.71 13.96
CA PHE A 52 3.84 9.93 14.59
C PHE A 52 4.35 8.61 15.14
N ASP A 53 3.77 8.18 16.25
CA ASP A 53 3.91 6.81 16.76
C ASP A 53 3.15 5.85 15.84
N MET A 54 3.88 5.30 14.87
CA MET A 54 3.32 4.41 13.86
C MET A 54 2.83 3.08 14.44
N ASN A 55 3.34 2.65 15.59
CA ASN A 55 2.81 1.46 16.27
C ASN A 55 1.39 1.73 16.77
N LYS A 56 1.15 2.89 17.38
CA LYS A 56 -0.21 3.29 17.81
C LYS A 56 -1.16 3.44 16.63
N ILE A 57 -0.75 4.14 15.57
CA ILE A 57 -1.60 4.31 14.37
C ILE A 57 -1.93 2.96 13.75
N THR A 58 -0.93 2.08 13.61
CA THR A 58 -1.11 0.75 13.02
C THR A 58 -2.03 -0.10 13.88
N ASN A 59 -1.88 -0.07 15.21
CA ASN A 59 -2.77 -0.80 16.13
C ASN A 59 -4.21 -0.31 16.04
N ILE A 60 -4.44 1.00 15.92
CA ILE A 60 -5.77 1.57 15.68
C ILE A 60 -6.33 1.06 14.36
N CYS A 61 -5.58 1.12 13.25
CA CYS A 61 -6.07 0.62 11.97
C CYS A 61 -6.38 -0.89 12.04
N ASN A 62 -5.50 -1.67 12.67
CA ASN A 62 -5.66 -3.11 12.82
C ASN A 62 -6.90 -3.48 13.65
N SER A 63 -7.26 -2.71 14.68
CA SER A 63 -8.50 -2.96 15.44
C SER A 63 -9.77 -2.83 14.59
N TYR A 64 -9.69 -2.12 13.46
CA TYR A 64 -10.75 -2.01 12.46
C TYR A 64 -10.54 -2.90 11.22
N LYS A 65 -9.57 -3.82 11.25
CA LYS A 65 -9.17 -4.66 10.09
C LYS A 65 -8.76 -3.83 8.87
N LEU A 66 -8.13 -2.68 9.11
CA LEU A 66 -7.62 -1.77 8.09
C LEU A 66 -6.09 -1.73 8.15
N LYS A 67 -5.48 -1.51 6.99
CA LYS A 67 -4.08 -1.11 6.87
C LYS A 67 -4.01 0.41 6.74
N PHE A 68 -3.13 1.06 7.49
CA PHE A 68 -2.97 2.51 7.40
C PHE A 68 -2.64 2.96 5.97
N ALA A 69 -3.31 4.02 5.50
CA ALA A 69 -3.22 4.51 4.14
C ALA A 69 -2.33 5.76 3.98
N HIS A 70 -1.48 6.07 4.96
CA HIS A 70 -0.57 7.23 4.94
C HIS A 70 -1.31 8.56 4.72
N ASN A 71 -2.50 8.68 5.30
CA ASN A 71 -3.37 9.84 5.16
C ASN A 71 -4.21 10.03 6.42
N MET A 72 -4.15 11.24 6.98
CA MET A 72 -4.97 11.65 8.11
C MET A 72 -5.58 13.02 7.84
N GLN A 73 -6.74 13.29 8.42
CA GLN A 73 -7.39 14.59 8.38
C GLN A 73 -7.60 15.09 9.81
N ILE A 74 -7.10 16.28 10.10
CA ILE A 74 -7.24 16.93 11.40
C ILE A 74 -8.10 18.18 11.18
N LEU A 75 -9.25 18.23 11.83
CA LEU A 75 -10.18 19.34 11.69
C LEU A 75 -9.93 20.37 12.79
N PRO A 76 -9.75 21.67 12.45
CA PRO A 76 -9.63 22.73 13.43
C PRO A 76 -10.86 22.76 14.35
N GLY A 77 -10.62 22.93 15.65
CA GLY A 77 -11.68 22.97 16.66
C GLY A 77 -12.22 21.60 17.08
N LEU A 78 -11.83 20.51 16.41
CA LEU A 78 -12.12 19.14 16.83
C LEU A 78 -10.92 18.52 17.53
N LYS A 79 -11.15 17.83 18.66
CA LYS A 79 -10.10 17.11 19.41
C LYS A 79 -9.76 15.74 18.80
N THR A 80 -10.25 15.47 17.60
CA THR A 80 -10.21 14.14 16.97
C THR A 80 -9.58 14.24 15.58
N ALA A 81 -8.71 13.28 15.25
CA ALA A 81 -8.18 13.09 13.90
C ALA A 81 -8.92 11.94 13.21
N ARG A 82 -9.17 12.08 11.91
CA ARG A 82 -9.64 11.00 11.06
C ARG A 82 -8.45 10.27 10.44
N ILE A 83 -8.27 9.01 10.77
CA ILE A 83 -7.23 8.15 10.18
C ILE A 83 -7.84 7.37 9.02
N LEU A 84 -7.25 7.46 7.83
CA LEU A 84 -7.67 6.64 6.69
C LEU A 84 -6.92 5.30 6.69
N GLY A 85 -7.66 4.23 6.46
CA GLY A 85 -7.11 2.90 6.23
C GLY A 85 -7.76 2.23 5.03
N THR A 86 -7.03 1.33 4.39
CA THR A 86 -7.52 0.45 3.33
C THR A 86 -7.88 -0.90 3.90
N THR A 87 -8.95 -1.52 3.39
CA THR A 87 -9.26 -2.90 3.75
C THR A 87 -8.13 -3.78 3.24
N THR A 88 -7.55 -4.58 4.14
CA THR A 88 -6.79 -5.73 3.67
C THR A 88 -7.83 -6.64 3.04
N LYS A 89 -7.77 -6.81 1.71
CA LYS A 89 -8.39 -8.00 1.13
C LYS A 89 -7.67 -9.14 1.81
N GLU A 90 -8.27 -9.73 2.85
CA GLU A 90 -8.12 -11.16 3.03
C GLU A 90 -8.36 -11.70 1.62
N HIS A 91 -7.36 -12.39 1.07
CA HIS A 91 -7.55 -13.11 -0.18
C HIS A 91 -8.71 -14.05 0.07
N SER A 92 -9.93 -13.56 -0.14
CA SER A 92 -11.15 -14.33 -0.09
C SER A 92 -10.85 -15.54 -0.95
N ASP A 93 -11.13 -16.74 -0.46
CA ASP A 93 -11.01 -18.00 -1.22
C ASP A 93 -11.44 -17.88 -2.69
N LEU A 94 -12.29 -16.91 -3.00
CA LEU A 94 -12.62 -16.44 -4.35
C LEU A 94 -11.41 -16.20 -5.30
N SER A 95 -10.28 -15.66 -4.87
CA SER A 95 -9.13 -15.42 -5.77
C SER A 95 -8.38 -16.72 -6.10
N LEU A 96 -8.22 -17.60 -5.11
CA LEU A 96 -7.67 -18.94 -5.32
C LEU A 96 -8.62 -19.79 -6.16
N LYS A 97 -9.93 -19.74 -5.90
CA LYS A 97 -10.97 -20.40 -6.73
C LYS A 97 -10.98 -19.90 -8.17
N LYS A 98 -10.78 -18.59 -8.41
CA LYS A 98 -10.65 -18.03 -9.76
C LYS A 98 -9.38 -18.50 -10.46
N SER A 99 -8.25 -18.55 -9.75
CA SER A 99 -6.98 -19.06 -10.29
C SER A 99 -7.09 -20.55 -10.65
N LEU A 100 -7.63 -21.37 -9.75
CA LEU A 100 -7.90 -22.80 -9.98
C LEU A 100 -8.85 -23.01 -11.17
N SER A 101 -9.90 -22.21 -11.28
CA SER A 101 -10.83 -22.24 -12.42
C SER A 101 -10.13 -21.91 -13.75
N TYR A 102 -9.23 -20.93 -13.75
CA TYR A 102 -8.49 -20.54 -14.95
C TYR A 102 -7.50 -21.64 -15.37
N THR A 103 -6.76 -22.24 -14.43
CA THR A 103 -5.84 -23.34 -14.74
C THR A 103 -6.60 -24.58 -15.20
N LEU A 104 -7.74 -24.92 -14.58
CA LEU A 104 -8.60 -26.02 -15.05
C LEU A 104 -9.08 -25.81 -16.48
N ARG A 105 -9.45 -24.57 -16.84
CA ARG A 105 -9.85 -24.22 -18.21
C ARG A 105 -8.73 -24.37 -19.22
N ILE A 106 -7.50 -23.99 -18.87
CA ILE A 106 -6.35 -24.13 -19.77
C ILE A 106 -5.99 -25.61 -19.98
N VAL A 107 -5.98 -26.40 -18.91
CA VAL A 107 -5.64 -27.84 -19.00
C VAL A 107 -6.69 -28.63 -19.77
N GLN A 108 -7.95 -28.17 -19.76
CA GLN A 108 -9.05 -28.76 -20.54
C GLN A 108 -9.20 -28.16 -21.94
N ASP A 109 -8.35 -27.19 -22.33
CA ASP A 109 -8.41 -26.60 -23.66
C ASP A 109 -8.03 -27.66 -24.70
N PRO A 110 -8.91 -27.95 -25.70
CA PRO A 110 -8.68 -29.00 -26.67
C PRO A 110 -7.36 -28.85 -27.43
N ASN A 111 -6.94 -27.62 -27.70
CA ASN A 111 -5.72 -27.33 -28.44
C ASN A 111 -4.48 -27.61 -27.57
N ILE A 112 -4.54 -27.29 -26.28
CA ILE A 112 -3.46 -27.62 -25.33
C ILE A 112 -3.35 -29.14 -25.13
N VAL A 113 -4.47 -29.84 -25.00
CA VAL A 113 -4.52 -31.30 -24.88
C VAL A 113 -3.96 -31.98 -26.13
N GLU A 114 -4.33 -31.51 -27.32
CA GLU A 114 -3.86 -32.06 -28.60
C GLU A 114 -2.35 -31.82 -28.78
N GLN A 115 -1.84 -30.63 -28.44
CA GLN A 115 -0.41 -30.34 -28.51
C GLN A 115 0.40 -31.18 -27.52
N HIS A 116 -0.12 -31.39 -26.31
CA HIS A 116 0.50 -32.27 -25.33
C HIS A 116 0.54 -33.73 -25.81
N GLN A 117 -0.55 -34.22 -26.43
CA GLN A 117 -0.59 -35.56 -27.02
C GLN A 117 0.38 -35.71 -28.19
N LYS A 118 0.47 -34.71 -29.08
CA LYS A 118 1.46 -34.70 -30.17
C LYS A 118 2.89 -34.74 -29.65
N GLY A 119 3.20 -33.95 -28.62
CA GLY A 119 4.52 -33.95 -27.97
C GLY A 119 4.87 -35.31 -27.35
N LEU A 120 3.92 -35.97 -26.68
CA LEU A 120 4.12 -37.30 -26.12
C LEU A 120 4.38 -38.37 -27.19
N VAL A 121 3.69 -38.30 -28.33
CA VAL A 121 3.90 -39.23 -29.45
C VAL A 121 5.28 -39.05 -30.07
N ILE A 122 5.78 -37.82 -30.17
CA ILE A 122 7.13 -37.52 -30.69
C ILE A 122 8.20 -38.08 -29.74
N LEU A 123 8.02 -37.94 -28.43
CA LEU A 123 8.96 -38.42 -27.41
C LEU A 123 8.97 -39.95 -27.24
N GLN A 124 7.98 -40.66 -27.78
CA GLN A 124 7.89 -42.13 -27.76
C GLN A 124 8.38 -42.78 -29.06
N ALA A 125 8.77 -41.98 -30.04
CA ALA A 125 9.25 -42.43 -31.35
C ALA A 125 10.79 -42.33 -31.50
N GLU A 126 11.50 -41.85 -30.47
CA GLU A 126 12.96 -41.98 -30.28
C GLU A 126 13.30 -43.23 -29.47
#